data_AF-A0A5K0YQV0-F1
#
_entry.id   AF-A0A5K0YQV0-F1
#
_cell.length_a   1.000
_cell.length_b   1.000
_cell.length_c   1.000
_cell.angle_alpha   90.00
_cell.angle_beta   90.00
_cell.angle_gamma   90.00
#
_symmetry.space_group_name_H-M   'P 1'
#
loop_
_entity.id
_entity.type
_entity.pdbx_description
1 polymer ?
#
loop_
_entity_poly.entity_id
_entity_poly.type
_entity_poly.pdbx_seq_one_letter_code
_entity_poly.pdbx_strand_id
1 'polypeptide(L)' 'FTFLEVGCLRSSSNKVVCCHFSSDGKLLASAGHEKK' A
#
# COMPACT_ATOMS: atom_id res chain seq x y z
N PHE A 1 -21.41 13.93 4.75
CA PHE A 1 -20.36 13.18 4.05
C PHE A 1 -19.55 12.44 5.09
N THR A 2 -19.51 11.11 5.02
CA THR A 2 -18.76 10.28 5.98
C THR A 2 -17.71 9.54 5.18
N PHE A 3 -16.44 9.65 5.58
CA PHE A 3 -15.39 8.86 4.97
C PHE A 3 -15.53 7.42 5.46
N LEU A 4 -15.64 6.47 4.52
CA LEU A 4 -15.69 5.04 4.82
C LEU A 4 -14.48 4.37 4.19
N GLU A 5 -13.87 3.45 4.93
CA GLU A 5 -12.83 2.59 4.38
C GLU A 5 -13.41 1.64 3.32
N VAL A 6 -12.80 1.61 2.15
CA VAL A 6 -13.21 0.74 1.02
C VAL A 6 -12.41 -0.55 0.94
N GLY A 7 -11.30 -0.66 1.67
CA GLY A 7 -10.49 -1.87 1.74
C GLY A 7 -9.12 -1.66 2.39
N CYS A 8 -8.46 -2.78 2.68
CA CYS A 8 -7.13 -2.85 3.27
C CYS A 8 -6.23 -3.81 2.46
N LEU A 9 -5.09 -3.33 1.96
CA LEU A 9 -4.07 -4.18 1.36
C LEU A 9 -3.06 -4.64 2.42
N ARG A 10 -3.06 -5.94 2.73
CA ARG A 10 -2.07 -6.57 3.62
C ARG A 10 -1.04 -7.34 2.79
N SER A 11 -0.15 -6.60 2.15
CA SER A 11 0.83 -7.16 1.20
C SER A 11 2.05 -7.82 1.84
N SER A 12 2.45 -7.45 3.06
CA SER A 12 3.60 -8.06 3.75
C SER A 12 3.32 -8.26 5.24
N SER A 13 3.98 -9.27 5.82
CA SER A 13 4.04 -9.47 7.28
C SER A 13 5.00 -8.45 7.94
N ASN A 14 5.87 -7.81 7.16
CA ASN A 14 6.82 -6.82 7.62
C ASN A 14 6.32 -5.38 7.45
N LYS A 15 6.93 -4.46 8.20
CA LYS A 15 6.63 -3.03 8.12
C LYS A 15 6.91 -2.50 6.71
N VAL A 16 5.89 -1.87 6.11
CA VAL A 16 6.03 -1.03 4.91
C VAL A 16 6.67 0.29 5.33
N VAL A 17 7.71 0.71 4.62
CA VAL A 17 8.49 1.93 4.92
C VAL A 17 8.20 3.05 3.93
N CYS A 18 7.74 2.74 2.72
CA CYS A 18 7.29 3.74 1.75
C CYS A 18 6.24 3.17 0.77
N CYS A 19 5.47 4.07 0.16
CA CYS A 19 4.49 3.74 -0.87
C CYS A 19 4.35 4.87 -1.91
N HIS A 20 3.97 4.53 -3.14
CA HIS A 20 3.77 5.48 -4.24
C HIS A 20 2.68 4.96 -5.19
N PHE A 21 1.61 5.73 -5.37
CA PHE A 21 0.62 5.48 -6.41
C PHE A 21 1.16 5.87 -7.78
N SER A 22 0.89 5.05 -8.81
CA SER A 22 1.12 5.46 -10.18
C SER A 22 0.26 6.69 -10.52
N SER A 23 0.72 7.50 -11.48
CA SER A 23 0.00 8.72 -11.87
C SER A 23 -1.42 8.49 -12.39
N ASP A 24 -1.72 7.27 -12.88
CA ASP A 24 -3.05 6.87 -13.34
C ASP A 24 -3.90 6.21 -12.24
N GLY A 25 -3.38 6.11 -11.02
CA GLY A 25 -4.07 5.60 -9.83
C GLY A 25 -4.37 4.10 -9.85
N LYS A 26 -3.91 3.37 -10.87
CA LYS A 26 -4.23 1.94 -11.03
C LYS A 26 -3.33 1.04 -10.18
N LEU A 27 -2.12 1.49 -9.89
CA LEU A 27 -1.10 0.69 -9.22
C LEU A 27 -0.59 1.43 -7.99
N LEU A 28 -0.27 0.65 -6.96
CA LEU A 28 0.40 1.12 -5.76
C LEU A 28 1.71 0.35 -5.61
N ALA A 29 2.83 1.04 -5.77
CA ALA A 29 4.12 0.51 -5.36
C ALA A 29 4.24 0.64 -3.84
N SER A 30 4.71 -0.41 -3.18
CA SER A 30 5.03 -0.38 -1.75
C SER A 30 6.39 -1.02 -1.53
N ALA A 31 7.19 -0.48 -0.63
CA ALA A 31 8.44 -1.09 -0.21
C ALA A 31 8.42 -1.32 1.30
N GLY A 32 8.82 -2.51 1.70
CA GLY A 32 8.97 -2.92 3.09
C GLY A 32 10.25 -3.71 3.28
N HIS A 33 10.52 -4.11 4.50
CA HIS A 33 11.65 -5.00 4.78
C HIS A 33 11.29 -6.43 4.36
N GLU A 34 11.47 -6.75 3.08
CA GLU A 34 11.35 -8.12 2.59
C GLU A 34 12.67 -8.84 2.89
N LYS A 35 12.65 -9.85 3.77
CA LYS A 35 13.80 -10.72 3.95
C LYS A 35 13.76 -11.76 2.84
N LYS A 36 14.76 -11.72 1.96
CA LYS A 36 14.97 -12.73 0.91
C LYS A 36 15.13 -14.12 1.51
#